data_AF-A0A060XLJ0-F1
#
_entry.id   AF-A0A060XLJ0-F1
#
_cell.length_a   1.000
_cell.length_b   1.000
_cell.length_c   1.000
_cell.angle_alpha   90.00
_cell.angle_beta   90.00
_cell.angle_gamma   90.00
#
_symmetry.space_group_name_H-M   'P 1'
#
loop_
_entity.id
_entity.type
_entity.pdbx_description
1 polymer ?
#
loop_
_entity_poly.entity_id
_entity_poly.type
_entity_poly.pdbx_seq_one_letter_code
_entity_poly.pdbx_strand_id
1 'polypeptide(L)'
;MTCCSCVQVTFHIYFLLNCGNVRDIPSCLGQIEFLNSVIVDLQKKNEELKGKLEKMAEAALNGNNASELDNYDGFNKDPSKKKVPPRLFCDICDCFDLHDTEDCPTQMQMPDSPPHTTYHGSKDEERAYCDICEAFGHWTDSCNDDQTF
;
A
#
# COMPACT_ATOMS: atom_id res chain seq x y z
N MET A 1 -16.01 26.34 -13.85
CA MET A 1 -16.48 26.02 -15.22
C MET A 1 -16.03 27.13 -16.18
N THR A 2 -14.72 27.36 -16.31
CA THR A 2 -14.19 28.30 -17.31
C THR A 2 -14.13 27.58 -18.64
N CYS A 3 -14.95 28.07 -19.57
CA CYS A 3 -15.23 27.50 -20.87
C CYS A 3 -13.93 27.27 -21.67
N CYS A 4 -13.72 26.01 -22.10
CA CYS A 4 -12.61 25.58 -22.96
C CYS A 4 -12.52 26.38 -24.28
N SER A 5 -13.62 27.06 -24.66
CA SER A 5 -13.74 27.88 -25.86
C SER A 5 -12.98 29.22 -25.81
N CYS A 6 -12.63 29.75 -24.62
CA CYS A 6 -11.95 31.06 -24.53
C CYS A 6 -10.45 30.99 -24.86
N VAL A 7 -9.77 29.88 -24.56
CA VAL A 7 -8.32 29.75 -24.80
C VAL A 7 -8.00 29.56 -26.29
N GLN A 8 -8.90 28.87 -27.02
CA GLN A 8 -8.73 28.60 -28.44
C GLN A 8 -8.78 29.87 -29.31
N VAL A 9 -9.65 30.83 -28.95
CA VAL A 9 -9.82 32.08 -29.72
C VAL A 9 -8.61 33.02 -29.52
N THR A 10 -8.04 33.07 -28.32
CA THR A 10 -6.86 33.89 -28.04
C THR A 10 -5.62 33.36 -28.76
N PHE A 11 -5.45 32.03 -28.86
CA PHE A 11 -4.32 31.42 -29.57
C PHE A 11 -4.37 31.67 -31.08
N HIS A 12 -5.56 31.61 -31.68
CA HIS A 12 -5.75 31.85 -33.12
C HIS A 12 -5.52 33.33 -33.51
N ILE A 13 -5.89 34.27 -32.63
CA ILE A 13 -5.68 35.70 -32.85
C ILE A 13 -4.20 36.08 -32.67
N TYR A 14 -3.49 35.51 -31.68
CA TYR A 14 -2.05 35.74 -31.52
C TYR A 14 -1.20 35.18 -32.66
N PHE A 15 -1.60 34.03 -33.24
CA PHE A 15 -0.93 33.43 -34.40
C PHE A 15 -1.12 34.28 -35.67
N LEU A 16 -2.32 34.85 -35.89
CA LEU A 16 -2.58 35.77 -37.00
C LEU A 16 -1.87 37.12 -36.85
N LEU A 17 -1.59 37.57 -35.62
CA LEU A 17 -0.87 38.83 -35.35
C LEU A 17 0.65 38.70 -35.35
N ASN A 18 1.23 37.50 -35.19
CA ASN A 18 2.69 37.30 -35.13
C ASN A 18 3.31 36.57 -36.34
N CYS A 19 2.51 36.00 -37.25
CA CYS A 19 3.04 35.44 -38.51
C CYS A 19 3.28 36.56 -39.54
N GLY A 20 4.51 37.09 -39.54
CA GLY A 20 4.93 38.22 -40.37
C GLY A 20 4.99 38.03 -41.89
N ASN A 21 4.63 36.88 -42.48
CA ASN A 21 4.51 36.72 -43.94
C ASN A 21 3.64 35.50 -44.32
N VAL A 22 2.67 35.70 -45.24
CA VAL A 22 1.75 34.68 -45.79
C VAL A 22 2.46 33.47 -46.44
N ARG A 23 3.76 33.60 -46.74
CA ARG A 23 4.58 32.60 -47.42
C ARG A 23 5.04 31.44 -46.51
N ASP A 24 5.02 31.63 -45.18
CA ASP A 24 5.51 30.63 -44.21
C ASP A 24 4.39 29.76 -43.59
N ILE A 25 3.13 30.09 -43.90
CA ILE A 25 1.92 29.39 -43.41
C ILE A 25 1.98 27.87 -43.65
N PRO A 26 2.24 27.35 -44.87
CA PRO A 26 2.25 25.91 -45.09
C PRO A 26 3.38 25.17 -44.35
N SER A 27 4.52 25.82 -44.12
CA SER A 27 5.62 25.25 -43.33
C SER A 27 5.24 25.16 -41.85
N CYS A 28 4.58 26.19 -41.32
CA CYS A 28 4.12 26.21 -39.94
C CYS A 28 2.98 25.19 -39.71
N LEU A 29 2.05 25.04 -40.65
CA LEU A 29 0.98 24.03 -40.59
C LEU A 29 1.55 22.60 -40.51
N GLY A 30 2.58 22.27 -41.30
CA GLY A 30 3.24 20.97 -41.21
C GLY A 30 3.93 20.72 -39.87
N GLN A 31 4.54 21.75 -39.27
CA GLN A 31 5.11 21.65 -37.92
C GLN A 31 4.02 21.42 -36.86
N ILE A 32 2.88 22.11 -37.00
CA ILE A 32 1.72 21.94 -36.11
C ILE A 32 1.16 20.52 -36.23
N GLU A 33 0.99 19.99 -37.44
CA GLU A 33 0.52 18.61 -37.67
C GLU A 33 1.46 17.57 -37.07
N PHE A 34 2.77 17.74 -37.25
CA PHE A 34 3.78 16.87 -36.64
C PHE A 34 3.71 16.91 -35.11
N LEU A 35 3.67 18.11 -34.52
CA LEU A 35 3.58 18.27 -33.08
C LEU A 35 2.28 17.66 -32.53
N ASN A 36 1.15 17.85 -33.21
CA ASN A 36 -0.11 17.26 -32.81
C ASN A 36 -0.05 15.72 -32.83
N SER A 37 0.57 15.12 -33.84
CA SER A 37 0.81 13.68 -33.91
C SER A 37 1.66 13.19 -32.72
N VAL A 38 2.77 13.88 -32.43
CA VAL A 38 3.66 13.55 -31.30
C VAL A 38 2.95 13.71 -29.96
N ILE A 39 2.15 14.76 -29.79
CA ILE A 39 1.38 15.03 -28.57
C ILE A 39 0.38 13.89 -28.32
N VAL A 40 -0.36 13.47 -29.35
CA VAL A 40 -1.31 12.36 -29.24
C VAL A 40 -0.60 11.05 -28.89
N ASP A 41 0.52 10.76 -29.54
CA ASP A 41 1.32 9.56 -29.26
C ASP A 41 1.86 9.53 -27.81
N LEU A 42 2.33 10.68 -27.31
CA LEU A 42 2.84 10.80 -25.95
C LEU A 42 1.71 10.75 -24.91
N GLN A 43 0.54 11.33 -25.19
CA GLN A 43 -0.63 11.24 -24.33
C GLN A 43 -1.09 9.78 -24.21
N LYS A 44 -1.20 9.07 -25.33
CA LYS A 44 -1.54 7.64 -25.36
C LYS A 44 -0.53 6.81 -24.55
N LYS A 45 0.77 7.01 -24.74
CA LYS A 45 1.81 6.31 -23.95
C LYS A 45 1.71 6.63 -22.46
N ASN A 46 1.43 7.88 -22.10
CA ASN A 46 1.24 8.25 -20.70
C ASN A 46 0.01 7.57 -20.08
N GLU A 47 -1.10 7.47 -20.80
CA GLU A 47 -2.30 6.74 -20.36
C GLU A 47 -2.01 5.25 -20.20
N GLU A 48 -1.32 4.64 -21.17
CA GLU A 48 -0.90 3.23 -21.09
C GLU A 48 0.01 2.97 -19.88
N LEU A 49 0.98 3.84 -19.62
CA LEU A 49 1.87 3.71 -18.46
C LEU A 49 1.13 3.90 -17.13
N LYS A 50 0.23 4.88 -17.05
CA LYS A 50 -0.63 5.07 -15.87
C LYS A 50 -1.50 3.85 -15.62
N GLY A 51 -2.12 3.29 -16.65
CA GLY A 51 -2.94 2.09 -16.52
C GLY A 51 -2.14 0.85 -16.11
N LYS A 52 -0.87 0.72 -16.55
CA LYS A 52 0.02 -0.34 -16.06
C LYS A 52 0.36 -0.18 -14.57
N LEU A 53 0.59 1.05 -14.14
CA LEU A 53 0.89 1.36 -12.73
C LEU A 53 -0.33 1.05 -11.85
N GLU A 54 -1.52 1.48 -12.27
CA GLU A 54 -2.77 1.19 -11.58
C GLU A 54 -3.00 -0.32 -11.47
N LYS A 55 -2.87 -1.07 -12.58
CA LYS A 55 -2.96 -2.55 -12.55
C LYS A 55 -1.94 -3.20 -11.63
N MET A 56 -0.70 -2.70 -11.61
CA MET A 56 0.35 -3.21 -10.71
C MET A 56 0.01 -2.90 -9.25
N ALA A 57 -0.52 -1.72 -8.96
CA ALA A 57 -0.97 -1.33 -7.63
C ALA A 57 -2.18 -2.16 -7.17
N GLU A 58 -3.16 -2.37 -8.04
CA GLU A 58 -4.31 -3.26 -7.80
C GLU A 58 -3.85 -4.70 -7.54
N ALA A 59 -2.89 -5.21 -8.33
CA ALA A 59 -2.31 -6.55 -8.12
C ALA A 59 -1.49 -6.66 -6.82
N ALA A 60 -0.89 -5.56 -6.35
CA ALA A 60 -0.17 -5.53 -5.08
C ALA A 60 -1.11 -5.51 -3.86
N LEU A 61 -2.25 -4.82 -3.97
CA LEU A 61 -3.25 -4.71 -2.89
C LEU A 61 -4.21 -5.91 -2.86
N ASN A 62 -4.54 -6.46 -4.03
CA ASN A 62 -5.29 -7.70 -4.14
C ASN A 62 -4.29 -8.85 -4.01
N GLY A 63 -4.00 -9.27 -2.77
CA GLY A 63 -3.00 -10.29 -2.37
C GLY A 63 -3.20 -11.71 -2.93
N ASN A 64 -3.76 -11.84 -4.13
CA ASN A 64 -3.81 -13.04 -4.92
C ASN A 64 -3.64 -12.66 -6.41
N ASN A 65 -2.56 -13.17 -7.02
CA ASN A 65 -2.26 -13.29 -8.47
C ASN A 65 -0.90 -12.70 -8.90
N ALA A 66 0.18 -13.12 -8.24
CA ALA A 66 1.49 -13.24 -8.88
C ALA A 66 1.52 -14.46 -9.82
N SER A 67 0.62 -14.49 -10.82
CA SER A 67 0.46 -15.65 -11.72
C SER A 67 0.20 -15.26 -13.19
N GLU A 68 0.56 -14.05 -13.62
CA GLU A 68 0.55 -13.73 -15.07
C GLU A 68 1.82 -13.00 -15.51
N LEU A 69 2.98 -13.45 -15.03
CA LEU A 69 4.24 -13.20 -15.71
C LEU A 69 5.12 -14.45 -15.69
N ASP A 70 4.60 -15.54 -16.22
CA ASP A 70 5.41 -16.67 -16.67
C ASP A 70 4.65 -17.38 -17.80
N ASN A 71 4.59 -16.71 -18.96
CA ASN A 71 4.31 -17.39 -20.22
C ASN A 71 5.64 -17.57 -20.95
N TYR A 72 6.46 -18.49 -20.45
CA TYR A 72 7.54 -19.10 -21.20
C TYR A 72 7.48 -20.61 -21.00
N ASP A 73 6.89 -21.27 -22.01
CA ASP A 73 7.12 -22.64 -22.47
C ASP A 73 7.77 -23.64 -21.47
N GLY A 74 6.98 -24.60 -20.99
CA GLY A 74 7.52 -25.71 -20.20
C GLY A 74 6.49 -26.58 -19.51
N PHE A 75 5.94 -27.55 -20.25
CA PHE A 75 5.36 -28.83 -19.82
C PHE A 75 5.24 -29.16 -18.30
N ASN A 76 4.05 -29.67 -17.97
CA ASN A 76 3.68 -30.60 -16.88
C ASN A 76 3.14 -30.05 -15.54
N LYS A 77 1.87 -30.42 -15.33
CA LYS A 77 1.23 -30.88 -14.07
C LYS A 77 1.24 -29.94 -12.87
N ASP A 78 0.02 -29.54 -12.52
CA ASP A 78 -0.48 -29.16 -11.19
C ASP A 78 0.37 -29.73 -10.03
N PRO A 79 0.78 -28.86 -9.10
CA PRO A 79 0.67 -29.20 -7.70
C PRO A 79 -0.05 -28.07 -6.95
N SER A 80 -1.26 -28.36 -6.47
CA SER A 80 -1.99 -27.68 -5.40
C SER A 80 -1.08 -26.71 -4.62
N LYS A 81 -1.20 -25.42 -4.98
CA LYS A 81 -0.38 -24.32 -4.43
C LYS A 81 -0.63 -24.25 -2.92
N LYS A 82 0.18 -24.97 -2.13
CA LYS A 82 0.21 -24.85 -0.68
C LYS A 82 0.55 -23.40 -0.37
N LYS A 83 -0.34 -22.69 0.33
CA LYS A 83 -0.07 -21.34 0.83
C LYS A 83 1.28 -21.39 1.55
N VAL A 84 2.17 -20.46 1.23
CA VAL A 84 3.45 -20.34 1.96
C VAL A 84 3.10 -20.18 3.43
N PRO A 85 3.65 -21.02 4.34
CA PRO A 85 3.37 -20.90 5.75
C PRO A 85 3.73 -19.49 6.24
N PRO A 86 2.96 -18.91 7.19
CA PRO A 86 3.31 -17.64 7.81
C PRO A 86 4.76 -17.68 8.32
N ARG A 87 5.55 -16.64 8.00
CA ARG A 87 6.92 -16.52 8.54
C ARG A 87 6.83 -16.22 10.02
N LEU A 88 7.50 -17.03 10.84
CA LEU A 88 7.59 -16.82 12.28
C LEU A 88 8.73 -15.84 12.56
N PHE A 89 8.54 -14.89 13.48
CA PHE A 89 9.57 -13.94 13.90
C PHE A 89 9.47 -13.77 15.40
N CYS A 90 10.57 -14.01 16.10
CA CYS A 90 10.64 -13.80 17.54
C CYS A 90 11.34 -12.46 17.83
N ASP A 91 10.61 -11.55 18.45
CA ASP A 91 11.06 -10.21 18.87
C ASP A 91 11.99 -10.22 20.09
N ILE A 92 12.11 -11.35 20.80
CA ILE A 92 13.02 -11.52 21.93
C ILE A 92 14.46 -11.81 21.46
N CYS A 93 14.63 -12.58 20.38
CA CYS A 93 15.95 -13.00 19.83
C CYS A 93 16.30 -12.35 18.49
N ASP A 94 15.40 -11.55 17.90
CA ASP A 94 15.49 -11.02 16.53
C ASP A 94 15.75 -12.10 15.45
N CYS A 95 15.19 -13.30 15.64
CA CYS A 95 15.46 -14.45 14.78
C CYS A 95 14.22 -14.85 13.95
N PHE A 96 14.43 -15.02 12.64
CA PHE A 96 13.39 -15.40 11.69
C PHE A 96 13.26 -16.93 11.56
N ASP A 97 12.03 -17.38 11.32
CA ASP A 97 11.62 -18.73 10.92
C ASP A 97 12.02 -19.87 11.87
N LEU A 98 12.50 -19.56 13.07
CA LEU A 98 12.98 -20.55 14.05
C LEU A 98 11.92 -20.87 15.11
N HIS A 99 11.40 -19.84 15.78
CA HIS A 99 10.34 -19.91 16.77
C HIS A 99 9.55 -18.60 16.77
N ASP A 100 8.34 -18.63 17.31
CA ASP A 100 7.57 -17.42 17.65
C ASP A 100 7.99 -16.90 19.03
N THR A 101 7.61 -15.68 19.39
CA THR A 101 7.94 -15.03 20.67
C THR A 101 7.71 -15.94 21.88
N GLU A 102 6.60 -16.68 21.92
CA GLU A 102 6.22 -17.55 23.05
C GLU A 102 7.14 -18.77 23.27
N ASP A 103 7.85 -19.21 22.22
CA ASP A 103 8.74 -20.37 22.22
C ASP A 103 10.22 -19.99 22.38
N CYS A 104 10.50 -18.73 22.73
CA CYS A 104 11.87 -18.25 22.85
C CYS A 104 12.61 -18.93 24.02
N PRO A 105 13.72 -19.64 23.78
CA PRO A 105 14.47 -20.32 24.86
C PRO A 105 15.02 -19.34 25.90
N THR A 106 15.23 -18.08 25.50
CA THR A 106 15.62 -16.97 26.36
C THR A 106 14.55 -16.64 27.41
N GLN A 107 13.27 -16.93 27.12
CA GLN A 107 12.13 -16.71 28.01
C GLN A 107 12.19 -17.61 29.26
N MET A 108 12.81 -18.80 29.15
CA MET A 108 12.93 -19.78 30.23
C MET A 108 14.04 -19.46 31.26
N GLN A 109 14.91 -18.48 30.98
CA GLN A 109 16.08 -18.21 31.83
C GLN A 109 15.79 -17.32 33.06
N MET A 110 14.53 -16.98 33.32
CA MET A 110 14.11 -16.22 34.50
C MET A 110 13.33 -17.11 35.48
N PRO A 111 14.00 -17.93 36.31
CA PRO A 111 13.33 -18.86 37.24
C PRO A 111 12.64 -18.20 38.45
N ASP A 112 12.60 -16.86 38.54
CA ASP A 112 12.08 -16.13 39.70
C ASP A 112 10.85 -15.25 39.41
N SER A 113 10.27 -15.37 38.22
CA SER A 113 8.99 -14.72 37.92
C SER A 113 7.84 -15.70 38.16
N PRO A 114 6.71 -15.24 38.77
CA PRO A 114 5.46 -15.99 38.74
C PRO A 114 5.16 -16.51 37.33
N PRO A 115 4.53 -17.69 37.18
CA PRO A 115 4.23 -18.26 35.87
C PRO A 115 3.54 -17.21 35.01
N HIS A 116 4.07 -16.98 33.80
CA HIS A 116 3.45 -16.07 32.85
C HIS A 116 1.98 -16.50 32.66
N THR A 117 1.07 -15.53 32.67
CA THR A 117 -0.33 -15.85 32.48
C THR A 117 -0.54 -16.30 31.03
N THR A 118 -0.85 -17.57 30.80
CA THR A 118 -1.29 -18.12 29.49
C THR A 118 -2.70 -17.65 29.10
N TYR A 119 -3.13 -16.49 29.61
CA TYR A 119 -4.43 -15.92 29.29
C TYR A 119 -4.35 -15.29 27.88
N HIS A 120 -4.77 -16.07 26.88
CA HIS A 120 -5.10 -15.55 25.57
C HIS A 120 -6.49 -14.91 25.67
N GLY A 121 -6.51 -13.59 25.92
CA GLY A 121 -7.76 -12.83 25.94
C GLY A 121 -8.47 -12.89 24.60
N SER A 122 -9.79 -13.03 24.64
CA SER A 122 -10.65 -12.78 23.48
C SER A 122 -10.38 -11.36 22.98
N LYS A 123 -10.21 -11.15 21.68
CA LYS A 123 -10.04 -9.79 21.12
C LYS A 123 -11.20 -8.85 21.50
N ASP A 124 -12.37 -9.43 21.75
CA ASP A 124 -13.61 -8.71 22.04
C ASP A 124 -13.88 -8.56 23.56
N GLU A 125 -13.01 -9.09 24.43
CA GLU A 125 -13.22 -9.09 25.88
C GLU A 125 -12.14 -8.25 26.57
N GLU A 126 -12.55 -7.10 27.08
CA GLU A 126 -11.67 -6.20 27.83
C GLU A 126 -11.42 -6.77 29.23
N ARG A 127 -10.13 -6.94 29.57
CA ARG A 127 -9.71 -7.44 30.88
C ARG A 127 -9.98 -6.36 31.93
N ALA A 128 -10.69 -6.74 33.00
CA ALA A 128 -10.94 -5.84 34.12
C ALA A 128 -9.63 -5.29 34.71
N TYR A 129 -9.45 -3.98 34.58
CA TYR A 129 -8.33 -3.19 35.09
C TYR A 129 -8.86 -2.07 35.97
N CYS A 130 -8.13 -1.79 37.06
CA CYS A 130 -8.44 -0.73 37.98
C CYS A 130 -7.38 0.37 37.88
N ASP A 131 -7.82 1.58 37.51
CA ASP A 131 -6.93 2.75 37.40
C ASP A 131 -6.54 3.34 38.77
N ILE A 132 -7.25 2.96 39.84
CA ILE A 132 -6.99 3.47 41.21
C ILE A 132 -5.81 2.72 41.84
N CYS A 133 -5.79 1.39 41.73
CA CYS A 133 -4.73 0.56 42.31
C CYS A 133 -3.73 0.02 41.26
N GLU A 134 -3.87 0.45 40.01
CA GLU A 134 -3.07 0.04 38.84
C GLU A 134 -2.94 -1.49 38.66
N ALA A 135 -3.94 -2.25 39.11
CA ALA A 135 -3.91 -3.71 39.13
C ALA A 135 -5.03 -4.35 38.30
N PHE A 136 -4.75 -5.53 37.75
CA PHE A 136 -5.75 -6.36 37.08
C PHE A 136 -6.55 -7.19 38.08
N GLY A 137 -7.85 -7.39 37.81
CA GLY A 137 -8.71 -8.31 38.59
C GLY A 137 -10.03 -7.72 39.08
N HIS A 138 -10.22 -6.41 38.95
CA HIS A 138 -11.50 -5.73 39.16
C HIS A 138 -11.54 -4.44 38.32
N TRP A 139 -12.74 -3.91 38.10
CA TRP A 139 -12.93 -2.60 37.46
C TRP A 139 -12.71 -1.48 38.47
N THR A 140 -12.32 -0.31 37.96
CA THR A 140 -12.21 0.93 38.75
C THR A 140 -13.48 1.18 39.61
N ASP A 141 -14.67 0.88 39.09
CA ASP A 141 -15.96 1.08 39.79
C ASP A 141 -16.18 0.16 41.01
N SER A 142 -15.42 -0.92 41.13
CA SER A 142 -15.52 -1.88 42.24
C SER A 142 -14.27 -1.86 43.14
N CYS A 143 -13.44 -0.82 43.03
CA CYS A 143 -12.24 -0.69 43.83
C CYS A 143 -12.56 -0.33 45.28
N ASN A 144 -11.95 -1.04 46.23
CA ASN A 144 -12.03 -0.74 47.65
C ASN A 144 -10.76 0.00 48.08
N ASP A 145 -10.73 1.32 47.89
CA ASP A 145 -9.57 2.21 48.14
C ASP A 145 -9.37 2.57 49.63
N ASP A 146 -10.12 1.94 50.55
CA ASP A 146 -10.07 2.21 51.99
C ASP A 146 -8.88 1.51 52.69
N GLN A 147 -7.65 1.70 52.20
CA GLN A 147 -6.42 1.34 52.91
C GLN A 147 -5.51 2.56 53.06
N THR A 148 -5.92 3.50 53.91
CA THR A 148 -5.00 4.44 54.57
C THR A 148 -4.03 3.66 55.47
N PHE A 149 -2.73 3.77 55.20
CA PHE A 149 -1.67 3.47 56.16
C PHE A 149 -1.39 4.67 57.06
#